data_AF-A0A935WAJ0-F1
#
_entry.id   AF-A0A935WAJ0-F1
#
_cell.length_a   1.000
_cell.length_b   1.000
_cell.length_c   1.000
_cell.angle_alpha   90.00
_cell.angle_beta   90.00
_cell.angle_gamma   90.00
#
_symmetry.space_group_name_H-M   'P 1'
#
loop_
_entity.id
_entity.type
_entity.pdbx_description
1 polymer ?
#
loop_
_entity_poly.entity_id
_entity_poly.type
_entity_poly.pdbx_seq_one_letter_code
_entity_poly.pdbx_strand_id
1 'polypeptide(L)'
;MKKDISFLLLLIILINILCLKSIIAQTFNGNVILTTQSEVNSFGSENYVNISGNLKISGLDINDISSLSTLNFIGGDLFISDNSLLSNLNGLNGIVTINGNLKINNNAALTDLDGLTGITSVNGYLYINNNSALSSLLGLLNISSINGYLELSYNNALLNLDGLGGITSIGGYLTIASNTIITNLDGLNNILSVGADLSITTNPELSNFCGLYNLLNSNGLTGIYTVLGNDQNPTIHEIIENCGSILISAKIFLEGPYSSSDFYMNQALSVPLNSPYSQDPQSVSSIGVDVVDWVLLELRSAEDKSRIISSRSAFLLKDGTIVDLDGTSPVTFDTPNIRYYLVVKHRNHLAIMSNYEID
;
A
#
# COMPACT_ATOMS: atom_id res chain seq x y z
N MET A 1 12.78 50.28 45.89
CA MET A 1 13.09 50.43 44.45
C MET A 1 14.20 49.50 43.96
N LYS A 2 15.47 49.56 44.40
CA LYS A 2 16.51 48.63 43.88
C LYS A 2 16.37 47.16 44.34
N LYS A 3 15.79 46.89 45.51
CA LYS A 3 15.57 45.51 46.03
C LYS A 3 14.41 44.79 45.34
N ASP A 4 13.36 45.50 44.94
CA ASP A 4 12.16 44.90 44.31
C ASP A 4 12.42 44.45 42.87
N ILE A 5 13.27 45.19 42.14
CA ILE A 5 13.67 44.83 40.77
C ILE A 5 14.52 43.56 40.75
N SER A 6 15.37 43.34 41.76
CA SER A 6 16.20 42.14 41.87
C SER A 6 15.36 40.89 42.12
N PHE A 7 14.34 40.99 42.98
CA PHE A 7 13.43 39.88 43.28
C PHE A 7 12.53 39.55 42.08
N LEU A 8 12.06 40.58 41.36
CA LEU A 8 11.28 40.40 40.14
C LEU A 8 12.13 39.81 39.00
N LEU A 9 13.40 40.23 38.86
CA LEU A 9 14.33 39.61 37.91
C LEU A 9 14.61 38.15 38.27
N LEU A 10 14.83 37.85 39.55
CA LEU A 10 15.08 36.48 40.02
C LEU A 10 13.84 35.59 39.82
N LEU A 11 12.64 36.12 40.02
CA LEU A 11 11.37 35.42 39.80
C LEU A 11 11.10 35.22 38.30
N ILE A 12 11.39 36.21 37.45
CA ILE A 12 11.30 36.06 35.98
C ILE A 12 12.35 35.06 35.49
N ILE A 13 13.55 35.04 36.06
CA ILE A 13 14.58 34.04 35.75
C ILE A 13 14.18 32.66 36.27
N LEU A 14 13.57 32.53 37.46
CA LEU A 14 13.05 31.25 37.96
C LEU A 14 11.87 30.75 37.14
N ILE A 15 10.92 31.63 36.79
CA ILE A 15 9.77 31.31 35.92
C ILE A 15 10.28 30.96 34.53
N ASN A 16 11.28 31.66 33.98
CA ASN A 16 11.90 31.27 32.72
C ASN A 16 12.70 29.96 32.85
N ILE A 17 13.38 29.67 33.96
CA ILE A 17 14.09 28.39 34.20
C ILE A 17 13.10 27.23 34.40
N LEU A 18 11.94 27.48 35.02
CA LEU A 18 10.82 26.55 35.11
C LEU A 18 10.06 26.41 33.77
N CYS A 19 10.07 27.45 32.93
CA CYS A 19 9.52 27.49 31.57
C CYS A 19 10.57 27.12 30.49
N LEU A 20 11.82 26.88 30.89
CA LEU A 20 12.93 26.30 30.14
C LEU A 20 13.11 24.83 30.55
N LYS A 21 12.00 24.12 30.84
CA LYS A 21 11.93 22.69 30.51
C LYS A 21 12.12 22.61 28.98
N SER A 22 13.39 22.50 28.66
CA SER A 22 14.12 22.58 27.42
C SER A 22 13.34 22.37 26.11
N ILE A 23 13.70 23.17 25.12
CA ILE A 23 13.47 23.00 23.66
C ILE A 23 14.28 21.79 23.11
N ILE A 24 14.94 21.01 23.96
CA ILE A 24 15.42 19.66 23.63
C ILE A 24 14.21 18.73 23.68
N ALA A 25 13.93 18.02 22.58
CA ALA A 25 12.89 16.98 22.53
C ALA A 25 12.96 16.10 23.79
N GLN A 26 11.89 16.12 24.60
CA GLN A 26 11.89 15.48 25.90
C GLN A 26 11.97 13.96 25.73
N THR A 27 13.10 13.36 26.10
CA THR A 27 13.33 11.92 25.94
C THR A 27 13.10 11.18 27.25
N PHE A 28 12.25 10.15 27.22
CA PHE A 28 12.20 9.13 28.27
C PHE A 28 13.31 8.11 28.02
N ASN A 29 14.22 7.97 29.00
CA ASN A 29 15.32 7.01 28.90
C ASN A 29 14.90 5.66 29.47
N GLY A 30 14.85 4.64 28.62
CA GLY A 30 14.50 3.28 28.97
C GLY A 30 13.19 2.81 28.34
N ASN A 31 12.66 1.71 28.88
CA ASN A 31 11.43 1.10 28.41
C ASN A 31 10.23 1.68 29.17
N VAL A 32 9.13 1.88 28.44
CA VAL A 32 7.84 2.34 28.97
C VAL A 32 6.85 1.19 28.87
N ILE A 33 6.20 0.87 29.98
CA ILE A 33 5.14 -0.13 30.05
C ILE A 33 3.93 0.55 30.67
N LEU A 34 2.85 0.65 29.91
CA LEU A 34 1.58 1.26 30.31
C LEU A 34 0.54 0.14 30.37
N THR A 35 0.01 -0.11 31.56
CA THR A 35 -0.93 -1.20 31.86
C THR A 35 -2.31 -0.72 32.30
N THR A 36 -2.47 0.58 32.50
CA THR A 36 -3.76 1.20 32.84
C THR A 36 -3.99 2.51 32.10
N GLN A 37 -5.25 2.93 31.98
CA GLN A 37 -5.57 4.25 31.39
C GLN A 37 -4.97 5.40 32.22
N SER A 38 -4.87 5.23 33.54
CA SER A 38 -4.24 6.22 34.42
C SER A 38 -2.74 6.39 34.10
N GLU A 39 -2.03 5.31 33.79
CA GLU A 39 -0.61 5.35 33.42
C GLU A 39 -0.42 6.02 32.05
N VAL A 40 -1.29 5.74 31.07
CA VAL A 40 -1.29 6.41 29.76
C VAL A 40 -1.47 7.92 29.91
N ASN A 41 -2.43 8.35 30.72
CA ASN A 41 -2.68 9.76 30.97
C ASN A 41 -1.51 10.42 31.71
N SER A 42 -0.96 9.75 32.73
CA SER A 42 0.16 10.25 33.51
C SER A 42 1.41 10.41 32.65
N PHE A 43 1.75 9.41 31.83
CA PHE A 43 2.89 9.46 30.93
C PHE A 43 2.72 10.54 29.85
N GLY A 44 1.54 10.63 29.23
CA GLY A 44 1.25 11.66 28.23
C GLY A 44 1.33 13.09 28.79
N SER A 45 0.94 13.30 30.05
CA SER A 45 1.05 14.61 30.71
C SER A 45 2.49 15.11 30.87
N GLU A 46 3.47 14.22 30.78
CA GLU A 46 4.88 14.59 30.80
C GLU A 46 5.37 15.16 29.46
N ASN A 47 4.61 15.05 28.36
CA ASN A 47 4.95 15.58 27.03
C ASN A 47 6.30 15.06 26.48
N TYR A 48 6.63 13.79 26.74
CA TYR A 48 7.76 13.15 26.08
C TYR A 48 7.59 13.15 24.56
N VAL A 49 8.67 13.46 23.85
CA VAL A 49 8.74 13.43 22.38
C VAL A 49 9.43 12.16 21.90
N ASN A 50 10.34 11.59 22.70
CA ASN A 50 11.07 10.39 22.34
C ASN A 50 11.05 9.37 23.48
N ILE A 51 11.06 8.09 23.13
CA ILE A 51 11.36 6.99 24.05
C ILE A 51 12.63 6.31 23.55
N SER A 52 13.66 6.19 24.40
CA SER A 52 14.94 5.59 23.96
C SER A 52 14.88 4.06 23.85
N GLY A 53 13.93 3.42 24.55
CA GLY A 53 13.71 1.97 24.54
C GLY A 53 12.36 1.60 23.92
N ASN A 54 11.75 0.56 24.48
CA ASN A 54 10.48 0.01 24.02
C ASN A 54 9.29 0.78 24.60
N LEU A 55 8.19 0.86 23.85
CA LEU A 55 6.87 1.25 24.36
C LEU A 55 5.93 0.05 24.30
N LYS A 56 5.43 -0.39 25.46
CA LYS A 56 4.39 -1.40 25.58
C LYS A 56 3.11 -0.78 26.15
N ILE A 57 2.00 -0.91 25.45
CA ILE A 57 0.66 -0.49 25.86
C ILE A 57 -0.20 -1.75 25.97
N SER A 58 -0.57 -2.13 27.20
CA SER A 58 -1.28 -3.39 27.46
C SER A 58 -2.09 -3.34 28.76
N GLY A 59 -3.35 -2.92 28.64
CA GLY A 59 -4.26 -2.74 29.76
C GLY A 59 -5.72 -2.92 29.36
N LEU A 60 -6.49 -3.62 30.20
CA LEU A 60 -7.89 -3.93 29.92
C LEU A 60 -8.82 -2.71 29.97
N ASP A 61 -8.42 -1.65 30.68
CA ASP A 61 -9.16 -0.39 30.82
C ASP A 61 -8.69 0.71 29.85
N ILE A 62 -7.62 0.47 29.08
CA ILE A 62 -7.08 1.42 28.10
C ILE A 62 -8.05 1.53 26.92
N ASN A 63 -8.60 2.72 26.73
CA ASN A 63 -9.55 3.05 25.66
C ASN A 63 -9.14 4.30 24.86
N ASP A 64 -8.19 5.09 25.38
CA ASP A 64 -7.72 6.31 24.75
C ASP A 64 -6.20 6.45 24.94
N ILE A 65 -5.45 6.62 23.85
CA ILE A 65 -4.00 6.88 23.87
C ILE A 65 -3.64 8.25 23.29
N SER A 66 -4.63 9.13 23.10
CA SER A 66 -4.45 10.45 22.49
C SER A 66 -3.48 11.34 23.26
N SER A 67 -3.34 11.13 24.56
CA SER A 67 -2.34 11.81 25.40
C SER A 67 -0.90 11.56 24.96
N LEU A 68 -0.64 10.53 24.14
CA LEU A 68 0.69 10.18 23.62
C LEU A 68 1.06 10.96 22.35
N SER A 69 0.21 11.88 21.86
CA SER A 69 0.37 12.57 20.57
C SER A 69 1.65 13.37 20.38
N THR A 70 2.42 13.60 21.45
CA THR A 70 3.72 14.28 21.38
C THR A 70 4.86 13.37 20.94
N LEU A 71 4.67 12.04 20.99
CA LEU A 71 5.70 11.06 20.64
C LEU A 71 5.97 11.05 19.14
N ASN A 72 7.24 11.19 18.78
CA ASN A 72 7.74 11.14 17.41
C ASN A 72 8.74 10.01 17.15
N PHE A 73 9.32 9.43 18.21
CA PHE A 73 10.38 8.43 18.08
C PHE A 73 10.32 7.35 19.16
N ILE A 74 10.49 6.09 18.74
CA ILE A 74 10.67 4.93 19.61
C ILE A 74 11.99 4.23 19.23
N GLY A 75 12.92 4.20 20.17
CA GLY A 75 14.27 3.64 19.97
C GLY A 75 14.31 2.11 19.93
N GLY A 76 13.26 1.44 20.40
CA GLY A 76 13.11 -0.02 20.36
C GLY A 76 11.78 -0.46 19.76
N ASP A 77 11.10 -1.38 20.45
CA ASP A 77 9.84 -1.98 20.01
C ASP A 77 8.61 -1.12 20.35
N LEU A 78 7.59 -1.16 19.50
CA LEU A 78 6.24 -0.70 19.79
C LEU A 78 5.29 -1.89 19.89
N PHE A 79 4.80 -2.17 21.11
CA PHE A 79 3.88 -3.25 21.40
C PHE A 79 2.54 -2.72 21.90
N ILE A 80 1.46 -3.00 21.17
CA ILE A 80 0.08 -2.62 21.52
C ILE A 80 -0.71 -3.91 21.62
N SER A 81 -0.89 -4.39 22.86
CA SER A 81 -1.36 -5.76 23.12
C SER A 81 -2.44 -5.79 24.17
N ASP A 82 -3.50 -6.58 23.97
CA ASP A 82 -4.49 -6.88 25.02
C ASP A 82 -5.29 -5.65 25.51
N ASN A 83 -5.54 -4.67 24.63
CA ASN A 83 -6.37 -3.49 24.94
C ASN A 83 -7.78 -3.66 24.36
N SER A 84 -8.64 -4.38 25.10
CA SER A 84 -9.98 -4.77 24.61
C SER A 84 -10.93 -3.60 24.30
N LEU A 85 -10.66 -2.41 24.84
CA LEU A 85 -11.47 -1.20 24.66
C LEU A 85 -10.85 -0.17 23.71
N LEU A 86 -9.59 -0.36 23.28
CA LEU A 86 -8.90 0.59 22.41
C LEU A 86 -9.40 0.44 20.98
N SER A 87 -10.09 1.47 20.49
CA SER A 87 -10.77 1.44 19.18
C SER A 87 -9.93 1.99 18.03
N ASN A 88 -8.93 2.81 18.32
CA ASN A 88 -8.06 3.45 17.35
C ASN A 88 -6.69 3.73 17.97
N LEU A 89 -5.73 4.14 17.14
CA LEU A 89 -4.37 4.46 17.57
C LEU A 89 -4.08 5.98 17.56
N ASN A 90 -5.13 6.82 17.65
CA ASN A 90 -4.96 8.27 17.70
C ASN A 90 -4.15 8.65 18.93
N GLY A 91 -3.00 9.28 18.68
CA GLY A 91 -1.95 9.48 19.69
C GLY A 91 -0.58 9.00 19.21
N LEU A 92 -0.53 8.15 18.17
CA LEU A 92 0.73 7.66 17.60
C LEU A 92 1.10 8.32 16.27
N ASN A 93 0.28 9.26 15.78
CA ASN A 93 0.43 9.90 14.47
C ASN A 93 1.79 10.59 14.23
N GLY A 94 2.47 11.00 15.31
CA GLY A 94 3.77 11.66 15.24
C GLY A 94 4.94 10.70 15.01
N ILE A 95 4.76 9.40 15.25
CA ILE A 95 5.84 8.41 15.18
C ILE A 95 6.23 8.17 13.72
N VAL A 96 7.50 8.43 13.39
CA VAL A 96 8.03 8.26 12.02
C VAL A 96 8.84 6.97 11.88
N THR A 97 9.55 6.56 12.93
CA THR A 97 10.49 5.43 12.87
C THR A 97 10.35 4.54 14.09
N ILE A 98 10.31 3.22 13.85
CA ILE A 98 10.43 2.16 14.86
C ILE A 98 11.70 1.37 14.58
N ASN A 99 12.66 1.46 15.49
CA ASN A 99 13.95 0.77 15.35
C ASN A 99 13.89 -0.71 15.70
N GLY A 100 12.83 -1.16 16.37
CA GLY A 100 12.57 -2.56 16.68
C GLY A 100 11.34 -3.10 15.94
N ASN A 101 10.56 -3.89 16.66
CA ASN A 101 9.38 -4.58 16.16
C ASN A 101 8.11 -3.73 16.32
N LEU A 102 7.16 -3.88 15.40
CA LEU A 102 5.80 -3.36 15.54
C LEU A 102 4.84 -4.54 15.75
N LYS A 103 4.26 -4.62 16.96
CA LYS A 103 3.30 -5.67 17.34
C LYS A 103 1.98 -5.07 17.76
N ILE A 104 0.90 -5.47 17.10
CA ILE A 104 -0.48 -5.05 17.39
C ILE A 104 -1.32 -6.31 17.52
N ASN A 105 -1.66 -6.71 18.74
CA ASN A 105 -2.40 -7.95 18.94
C ASN A 105 -3.45 -7.91 20.05
N ASN A 106 -4.49 -8.73 19.91
CA ASN A 106 -5.55 -8.84 20.92
C ASN A 106 -6.23 -7.50 21.28
N ASN A 107 -6.38 -6.58 20.31
CA ASN A 107 -7.13 -5.34 20.51
C ASN A 107 -8.50 -5.48 19.83
N ALA A 108 -9.43 -6.16 20.51
CA ALA A 108 -10.69 -6.61 19.90
C ALA A 108 -11.59 -5.48 19.35
N ALA A 109 -11.48 -4.26 19.90
CA ALA A 109 -12.22 -3.08 19.48
C ALA A 109 -11.53 -2.24 18.40
N LEU A 110 -10.25 -2.53 18.07
CA LEU A 110 -9.45 -1.72 17.15
C LEU A 110 -9.98 -1.85 15.72
N THR A 111 -10.39 -0.74 15.10
CA THR A 111 -11.05 -0.76 13.78
C THR A 111 -10.13 -0.47 12.60
N ASP A 112 -9.05 0.26 12.84
CA ASP A 112 -8.12 0.75 11.83
C ASP A 112 -6.74 0.99 12.45
N LEU A 113 -5.77 1.36 11.62
CA LEU A 113 -4.40 1.69 12.02
C LEU A 113 -4.04 3.14 11.71
N ASP A 114 -5.01 4.03 11.50
CA ASP A 114 -4.75 5.38 10.95
C ASP A 114 -3.80 6.21 11.82
N GLY A 115 -3.72 5.88 13.12
CA GLY A 115 -2.70 6.41 14.03
C GLY A 115 -1.24 6.15 13.64
N LEU A 116 -0.97 5.32 12.64
CA LEU A 116 0.37 4.86 12.24
C LEU A 116 0.85 5.43 10.90
N THR A 117 0.09 6.32 10.26
CA THR A 117 0.42 6.84 8.91
C THR A 117 1.79 7.52 8.83
N GLY A 118 2.36 7.96 9.96
CA GLY A 118 3.70 8.55 10.00
C GLY A 118 4.85 7.55 9.81
N ILE A 119 4.62 6.25 10.05
CA ILE A 119 5.67 5.25 10.09
C ILE A 119 6.13 4.90 8.66
N THR A 120 7.42 5.08 8.40
CA THR A 120 8.01 4.78 7.07
C THR A 120 8.84 3.50 7.03
N SER A 121 9.27 2.98 8.19
CA SER A 121 10.12 1.79 8.28
C SER A 121 9.94 1.03 9.59
N VAL A 122 9.94 -0.31 9.51
CA VAL A 122 9.99 -1.23 10.66
C VAL A 122 11.25 -2.07 10.54
N ASN A 123 12.22 -1.82 11.43
CA ASN A 123 13.52 -2.50 11.39
C ASN A 123 13.48 -3.93 11.95
N GLY A 124 12.42 -4.31 12.66
CA GLY A 124 12.14 -5.65 13.14
C GLY A 124 11.03 -6.34 12.34
N TYR A 125 10.16 -7.07 13.04
CA TYR A 125 8.97 -7.68 12.45
C TYR A 125 7.73 -6.78 12.53
N LEU A 126 6.77 -7.03 11.64
CA LEU A 126 5.41 -6.51 11.71
C LEU A 126 4.46 -7.66 12.04
N TYR A 127 3.78 -7.57 13.18
CA TYR A 127 2.87 -8.61 13.69
C TYR A 127 1.52 -8.01 14.02
N ILE A 128 0.49 -8.35 13.25
CA ILE A 128 -0.88 -7.85 13.41
C ILE A 128 -1.80 -9.06 13.55
N ASN A 129 -2.19 -9.37 14.79
CA ASN A 129 -2.85 -10.64 15.07
C ASN A 129 -4.01 -10.51 16.06
N ASN A 130 -5.12 -11.22 15.87
CA ASN A 130 -6.26 -11.22 16.81
C ASN A 130 -6.86 -9.82 17.05
N ASN A 131 -6.97 -8.98 16.04
CA ASN A 131 -7.71 -7.71 16.12
C ASN A 131 -9.03 -7.86 15.35
N SER A 132 -10.03 -8.48 15.97
CA SER A 132 -11.24 -8.97 15.28
C SER A 132 -12.07 -7.89 14.60
N ALA A 133 -12.02 -6.63 15.06
CA ALA A 133 -12.72 -5.50 14.46
C ALA A 133 -11.89 -4.75 13.42
N LEU A 134 -10.61 -5.11 13.24
CA LEU A 134 -9.69 -4.39 12.36
C LEU A 134 -10.12 -4.60 10.91
N SER A 135 -10.54 -3.51 10.27
CA SER A 135 -11.11 -3.55 8.92
C SER A 135 -10.19 -2.96 7.85
N SER A 136 -9.19 -2.19 8.26
CA SER A 136 -8.30 -1.43 7.39
C SER A 136 -6.85 -1.46 7.87
N LEU A 137 -5.92 -1.57 6.93
CA LEU A 137 -4.48 -1.44 7.15
C LEU A 137 -3.91 -0.10 6.63
N LEU A 138 -4.74 0.84 6.18
CA LEU A 138 -4.29 2.05 5.45
C LEU A 138 -3.27 2.90 6.23
N GLY A 139 -3.26 2.82 7.56
CA GLY A 139 -2.22 3.40 8.40
C GLY A 139 -0.78 2.92 8.11
N LEU A 140 -0.60 1.83 7.35
CA LEU A 140 0.70 1.24 7.03
C LEU A 140 1.22 1.60 5.63
N LEU A 141 0.48 2.38 4.84
CA LEU A 141 0.77 2.67 3.43
C LEU A 141 2.18 3.21 3.17
N ASN A 142 2.78 3.89 4.16
CA ASN A 142 4.10 4.52 4.04
C ASN A 142 5.27 3.59 4.41
N ILE A 143 5.01 2.37 4.89
CA ILE A 143 6.07 1.39 5.20
C ILE A 143 6.61 0.79 3.90
N SER A 144 7.90 0.97 3.63
CA SER A 144 8.52 0.49 2.39
C SER A 144 9.25 -0.86 2.51
N SER A 145 9.67 -1.24 3.72
CA SER A 145 10.42 -2.47 3.99
C SER A 145 10.21 -2.98 5.41
N ILE A 146 10.25 -4.31 5.57
CA ILE A 146 10.26 -5.02 6.86
C ILE A 146 11.51 -5.91 6.90
N ASN A 147 12.45 -5.64 7.81
CA ASN A 147 13.68 -6.44 7.88
C ASN A 147 13.46 -7.81 8.53
N GLY A 148 12.45 -7.93 9.39
CA GLY A 148 12.01 -9.19 10.00
C GLY A 148 10.94 -9.87 9.16
N TYR A 149 9.97 -10.50 9.83
CA TYR A 149 8.84 -11.17 9.20
C TYR A 149 7.58 -10.30 9.21
N LEU A 150 6.61 -10.68 8.37
CA LEU A 150 5.26 -10.13 8.39
C LEU A 150 4.27 -11.24 8.77
N GLU A 151 3.50 -11.04 9.84
CA GLU A 151 2.40 -11.93 10.21
C GLU A 151 1.09 -11.15 10.35
N LEU A 152 0.09 -11.59 9.60
CA LEU A 152 -1.26 -11.04 9.59
C LEU A 152 -2.27 -12.16 9.78
N SER A 153 -2.74 -12.36 11.02
CA SER A 153 -3.67 -13.47 11.31
C SER A 153 -4.83 -13.11 12.22
N TYR A 154 -5.95 -13.82 12.11
CA TYR A 154 -7.11 -13.64 12.99
C TYR A 154 -7.64 -12.19 13.04
N ASN A 155 -7.58 -11.45 11.92
CA ASN A 155 -8.20 -10.12 11.78
C ASN A 155 -9.48 -10.26 10.95
N ASN A 156 -10.51 -10.83 11.56
CA ASN A 156 -11.70 -11.33 10.86
C ASN A 156 -12.51 -10.27 10.10
N ALA A 157 -12.40 -8.98 10.47
CA ALA A 157 -13.07 -7.87 9.80
C ALA A 157 -12.24 -7.24 8.67
N LEU A 158 -11.02 -7.72 8.41
CA LEU A 158 -10.10 -7.10 7.48
C LEU A 158 -10.58 -7.28 6.04
N LEU A 159 -10.86 -6.18 5.34
CA LEU A 159 -11.47 -6.21 4.01
C LEU A 159 -10.46 -6.51 2.89
N ASN A 160 -9.27 -5.93 2.99
CA ASN A 160 -8.22 -6.06 1.98
C ASN A 160 -6.84 -5.78 2.59
N LEU A 161 -5.81 -5.82 1.74
CA LEU A 161 -4.41 -5.62 2.13
C LEU A 161 -3.84 -4.29 1.62
N ASP A 162 -4.67 -3.34 1.18
CA ASP A 162 -4.23 -2.14 0.44
C ASP A 162 -3.20 -1.31 1.22
N GLY A 163 -3.27 -1.35 2.55
CA GLY A 163 -2.28 -0.73 3.44
C GLY A 163 -0.86 -1.26 3.34
N LEU A 164 -0.64 -2.42 2.70
CA LEU A 164 0.67 -3.05 2.51
C LEU A 164 1.34 -2.68 1.19
N GLY A 165 0.67 -1.90 0.33
CA GLY A 165 1.15 -1.59 -1.03
C GLY A 165 2.48 -0.82 -1.09
N GLY A 166 2.96 -0.25 0.02
CA GLY A 166 4.30 0.36 0.08
C GLY A 166 5.44 -0.65 0.19
N ILE A 167 5.17 -1.87 0.67
CA ILE A 167 6.20 -2.85 1.05
C ILE A 167 6.77 -3.54 -0.18
N THR A 168 8.09 -3.46 -0.34
CA THR A 168 8.81 -4.10 -1.45
C THR A 168 9.60 -5.33 -1.05
N SER A 169 9.93 -5.50 0.24
CA SER A 169 10.71 -6.62 0.73
C SER A 169 10.39 -6.99 2.18
N ILE A 170 10.46 -8.29 2.47
CA ILE A 170 10.32 -8.89 3.80
C ILE A 170 11.56 -9.76 4.03
N GLY A 171 12.36 -9.45 5.05
CA GLY A 171 13.62 -10.17 5.31
C GLY A 171 13.43 -11.58 5.87
N GLY A 172 12.29 -11.86 6.50
CA GLY A 172 11.90 -13.14 7.07
C GLY A 172 10.77 -13.83 6.32
N TYR A 173 9.90 -14.51 7.07
CA TYR A 173 8.71 -15.18 6.51
C TYR A 173 7.54 -14.20 6.31
N LEU A 174 6.60 -14.59 5.46
CA LEU A 174 5.31 -13.93 5.29
C LEU A 174 4.19 -14.93 5.61
N THR A 175 3.39 -14.61 6.62
CA THR A 175 2.24 -15.41 7.04
C THR A 175 0.95 -14.59 6.97
N ILE A 176 -0.05 -15.10 6.22
CA ILE A 176 -1.42 -14.58 6.20
C ILE A 176 -2.36 -15.72 6.53
N ALA A 177 -2.96 -15.72 7.72
CA ALA A 177 -3.76 -16.86 8.14
C ALA A 177 -5.03 -16.52 8.92
N SER A 178 -6.08 -17.30 8.73
CA SER A 178 -7.31 -17.15 9.53
C SER A 178 -7.94 -15.74 9.46
N ASN A 179 -7.83 -15.05 8.33
CA ASN A 179 -8.58 -13.82 8.07
C ASN A 179 -9.82 -14.20 7.27
N THR A 180 -10.99 -14.10 7.91
CA THR A 180 -12.20 -14.80 7.45
C THR A 180 -12.89 -14.18 6.25
N ILE A 181 -12.58 -12.94 5.88
CA ILE A 181 -13.31 -12.22 4.81
C ILE A 181 -12.44 -11.65 3.69
N ILE A 182 -11.10 -11.72 3.79
CA ILE A 182 -10.23 -11.23 2.71
C ILE A 182 -10.46 -12.09 1.46
N THR A 183 -10.64 -11.44 0.31
CA THR A 183 -10.93 -12.13 -0.97
C THR A 183 -9.76 -12.11 -1.94
N ASN A 184 -8.80 -11.21 -1.75
CA ASN A 184 -7.64 -11.04 -2.61
C ASN A 184 -6.36 -10.69 -1.84
N LEU A 185 -5.23 -10.77 -2.52
CA LEU A 185 -3.90 -10.40 -2.01
C LEU A 185 -3.33 -9.14 -2.69
N ASP A 186 -4.14 -8.32 -3.35
CA ASP A 186 -3.67 -7.30 -4.30
C ASP A 186 -2.73 -6.27 -3.65
N GLY A 187 -2.89 -5.98 -2.35
CA GLY A 187 -1.99 -5.14 -1.59
C GLY A 187 -0.56 -5.68 -1.40
N LEU A 188 -0.27 -6.90 -1.85
CA LEU A 188 1.08 -7.50 -1.84
C LEU A 188 1.82 -7.36 -3.18
N ASN A 189 1.18 -6.77 -4.20
CA ASN A 189 1.69 -6.71 -5.57
C ASN A 189 3.10 -6.09 -5.70
N ASN A 190 3.52 -5.23 -4.77
CA ASN A 190 4.83 -4.58 -4.83
C ASN A 190 5.95 -5.38 -4.14
N ILE A 191 5.63 -6.49 -3.47
CA ILE A 191 6.64 -7.33 -2.81
C ILE A 191 7.46 -8.08 -3.86
N LEU A 192 8.76 -7.86 -3.85
CA LEU A 192 9.74 -8.49 -4.75
C LEU A 192 10.59 -9.56 -4.04
N SER A 193 10.65 -9.57 -2.71
CA SER A 193 11.41 -10.59 -1.97
C SER A 193 10.83 -10.93 -0.61
N VAL A 194 10.86 -12.23 -0.29
CA VAL A 194 10.56 -12.81 1.01
C VAL A 194 11.73 -13.73 1.37
N GLY A 195 12.46 -13.39 2.43
CA GLY A 195 13.72 -14.02 2.80
C GLY A 195 13.61 -15.40 3.45
N ALA A 196 12.39 -15.89 3.72
CA ALA A 196 12.11 -17.23 4.21
C ALA A 196 10.80 -17.79 3.63
N ASP A 197 10.00 -18.49 4.43
CA ASP A 197 8.79 -19.18 4.00
C ASP A 197 7.63 -18.22 3.70
N LEU A 198 6.76 -18.62 2.77
CA LEU A 198 5.45 -18.02 2.50
C LEU A 198 4.36 -18.99 2.96
N SER A 199 3.50 -18.55 3.88
CA SER A 199 2.38 -19.34 4.40
C SER A 199 1.07 -18.57 4.30
N ILE A 200 0.15 -19.01 3.45
CA ILE A 200 -1.18 -18.41 3.30
C ILE A 200 -2.22 -19.49 3.56
N THR A 201 -2.81 -19.48 4.76
CA THR A 201 -3.60 -20.62 5.21
C THR A 201 -4.90 -20.24 5.91
N THR A 202 -5.95 -21.04 5.71
CA THR A 202 -7.20 -20.87 6.47
C THR A 202 -7.87 -19.49 6.23
N ASN A 203 -7.80 -18.93 5.02
CA ASN A 203 -8.55 -17.72 4.64
C ASN A 203 -9.71 -18.13 3.72
N PRO A 204 -10.88 -18.50 4.26
CA PRO A 204 -11.91 -19.26 3.55
C PRO A 204 -12.55 -18.54 2.35
N GLU A 205 -12.46 -17.21 2.26
CA GLU A 205 -12.99 -16.41 1.15
C GLU A 205 -11.89 -15.98 0.14
N LEU A 206 -10.63 -16.34 0.41
CA LEU A 206 -9.49 -15.89 -0.38
C LEU A 206 -9.36 -16.69 -1.69
N SER A 207 -9.70 -16.02 -2.79
CA SER A 207 -9.74 -16.63 -4.14
C SER A 207 -8.72 -16.02 -5.10
N ASN A 208 -8.38 -14.74 -4.94
CA ASN A 208 -7.43 -14.05 -5.82
C ASN A 208 -6.04 -13.97 -5.17
N PHE A 209 -5.06 -14.63 -5.79
CA PHE A 209 -3.66 -14.70 -5.37
C PHE A 209 -2.71 -13.83 -6.22
N CYS A 210 -3.24 -13.01 -7.13
CA CYS A 210 -2.42 -12.29 -8.12
C CYS A 210 -1.48 -11.25 -7.52
N GLY A 211 -1.76 -10.74 -6.32
CA GLY A 211 -0.80 -9.93 -5.58
C GLY A 211 0.54 -10.63 -5.28
N LEU A 212 0.64 -11.96 -5.42
CA LEU A 212 1.91 -12.68 -5.27
C LEU A 212 2.71 -12.79 -6.58
N TYR A 213 2.15 -12.37 -7.71
CA TYR A 213 2.78 -12.60 -9.02
C TYR A 213 4.19 -12.05 -9.09
N ASN A 214 4.41 -10.80 -8.66
CA ASN A 214 5.74 -10.17 -8.72
C ASN A 214 6.77 -10.88 -7.85
N LEU A 215 6.39 -11.31 -6.63
CA LEU A 215 7.26 -12.10 -5.75
C LEU A 215 7.69 -13.42 -6.41
N LEU A 216 6.73 -14.13 -6.99
CA LEU A 216 6.97 -15.47 -7.54
C LEU A 216 7.68 -15.43 -8.90
N ASN A 217 7.27 -14.51 -9.79
CA ASN A 217 7.84 -14.35 -11.12
C ASN A 217 9.30 -13.85 -11.09
N SER A 218 9.66 -13.08 -10.06
CA SER A 218 11.05 -12.63 -9.82
C SER A 218 11.94 -13.67 -9.12
N ASN A 219 11.40 -14.85 -8.78
CA ASN A 219 12.05 -15.83 -7.90
C ASN A 219 12.48 -15.23 -6.54
N GLY A 220 11.68 -14.29 -6.02
CA GLY A 220 11.98 -13.56 -4.78
C GLY A 220 11.70 -14.34 -3.49
N LEU A 221 11.08 -15.51 -3.57
CA LEU A 221 10.80 -16.39 -2.43
C LEU A 221 11.96 -17.39 -2.26
N THR A 222 12.62 -17.37 -1.10
CA THR A 222 13.74 -18.28 -0.81
C THR A 222 13.34 -19.54 -0.05
N GLY A 223 12.21 -19.50 0.67
CA GLY A 223 11.73 -20.58 1.52
C GLY A 223 10.61 -21.43 0.90
N ILE A 224 9.86 -22.10 1.76
CA ILE A 224 8.78 -23.00 1.39
C ILE A 224 7.51 -22.21 1.07
N TYR A 225 6.85 -22.57 -0.03
CA TYR A 225 5.52 -22.09 -0.40
C TYR A 225 4.44 -23.01 0.17
N THR A 226 3.62 -22.49 1.08
CA THR A 226 2.52 -23.22 1.72
C THR A 226 1.20 -22.47 1.52
N VAL A 227 0.30 -23.04 0.71
CA VAL A 227 -1.06 -22.51 0.51
C VAL A 227 -2.06 -23.64 0.69
N LEU A 228 -2.91 -23.53 1.72
CA LEU A 228 -3.91 -24.54 2.06
C LEU A 228 -5.07 -23.97 2.87
N GLY A 229 -6.27 -24.53 2.71
CA GLY A 229 -7.45 -24.12 3.49
C GLY A 229 -8.01 -22.75 3.14
N ASN A 230 -7.74 -22.23 1.94
CA ASN A 230 -8.37 -21.02 1.39
C ASN A 230 -9.43 -21.38 0.35
N ASP A 231 -10.20 -20.40 -0.18
CA ASP A 231 -11.17 -20.66 -1.26
C ASP A 231 -10.47 -21.23 -2.51
N GLN A 232 -9.38 -20.59 -2.93
CA GLN A 232 -8.45 -21.14 -3.93
C GLN A 232 -7.11 -21.48 -3.29
N ASN A 233 -6.45 -22.55 -3.75
CA ASN A 233 -5.14 -22.95 -3.24
C ASN A 233 -4.19 -23.21 -4.41
N PRO A 234 -3.88 -22.16 -5.21
CA PRO A 234 -3.08 -22.33 -6.41
C PRO A 234 -1.64 -22.73 -6.07
N THR A 235 -1.01 -23.42 -7.00
CA THR A 235 0.43 -23.62 -7.06
C THR A 235 1.13 -22.36 -7.54
N ILE A 236 2.45 -22.27 -7.33
CA ILE A 236 3.27 -21.20 -7.91
C ILE A 236 3.09 -21.12 -9.43
N HIS A 237 3.04 -22.27 -10.10
CA HIS A 237 2.89 -22.34 -11.55
C HIS A 237 1.56 -21.72 -12.01
N GLU A 238 0.46 -22.06 -11.35
CA GLU A 238 -0.86 -21.49 -11.65
C GLU A 238 -0.92 -19.98 -11.41
N ILE A 239 -0.23 -19.45 -10.39
CA ILE A 239 -0.16 -17.98 -10.19
C ILE A 239 0.61 -17.34 -11.35
N ILE A 240 1.79 -17.85 -11.70
CA ILE A 240 2.61 -17.28 -12.78
C ILE A 240 1.89 -17.30 -14.12
N GLU A 241 1.12 -18.36 -14.40
CA GLU A 241 0.33 -18.46 -15.63
C GLU A 241 -0.91 -17.55 -15.60
N ASN A 242 -1.59 -17.39 -14.45
CA ASN A 242 -2.90 -16.72 -14.40
C ASN A 242 -2.88 -15.26 -13.95
N CYS A 243 -1.78 -14.77 -13.36
CA CYS A 243 -1.71 -13.45 -12.74
C CYS A 243 -0.71 -12.50 -13.38
N GLY A 244 -0.29 -12.77 -14.62
CA GLY A 244 0.64 -11.92 -15.34
C GLY A 244 0.13 -10.51 -15.61
N SER A 245 1.04 -9.70 -16.12
CA SER A 245 0.69 -8.44 -16.78
C SER A 245 1.28 -8.42 -18.18
N ILE A 246 0.47 -8.07 -19.17
CA ILE A 246 0.91 -7.89 -20.56
C ILE A 246 1.13 -6.41 -20.82
N LEU A 247 2.35 -6.07 -21.23
CA LEU A 247 2.72 -4.74 -21.66
C LEU A 247 2.58 -4.62 -23.17
N ILE A 248 1.74 -3.68 -23.61
CA ILE A 248 1.51 -3.40 -25.01
C ILE A 248 2.45 -2.27 -25.47
N SER A 249 3.44 -2.65 -26.27
CA SER A 249 4.28 -1.73 -27.04
C SER A 249 3.87 -1.77 -28.51
N ALA A 250 2.87 -0.96 -28.86
CA ALA A 250 2.28 -0.93 -30.19
C ALA A 250 2.38 0.46 -30.82
N LYS A 251 2.60 0.47 -32.15
CA LYS A 251 2.46 1.67 -32.98
C LYS A 251 1.39 1.47 -34.04
N ILE A 252 0.50 2.44 -34.19
CA ILE A 252 -0.48 2.50 -35.27
C ILE A 252 -0.50 3.90 -35.89
N PHE A 253 -0.83 3.99 -37.17
CA PHE A 253 -1.05 5.27 -37.84
C PHE A 253 -2.46 5.31 -38.40
N LEU A 254 -3.17 6.40 -38.13
CA LEU A 254 -4.47 6.67 -38.72
C LEU A 254 -4.25 7.37 -40.06
N GLU A 255 -4.82 6.83 -41.15
CA GLU A 255 -4.60 7.34 -42.51
C GLU A 255 -4.95 8.83 -42.64
N GLY A 256 -6.07 9.25 -42.05
CA GLY A 256 -6.55 10.64 -42.11
C GLY A 256 -5.56 11.69 -41.60
N PRO A 257 -5.11 11.63 -40.33
CA PRO A 257 -4.15 12.59 -39.80
C PRO A 257 -2.70 12.32 -40.20
N TYR A 258 -2.36 11.16 -40.77
CA TYR A 258 -0.98 10.81 -41.11
C TYR A 258 -0.40 11.69 -42.22
N SER A 259 0.82 12.17 -42.00
CA SER A 259 1.60 12.96 -42.94
C SER A 259 2.82 12.17 -43.39
N SER A 260 2.89 11.91 -44.69
CA SER A 260 4.03 11.21 -45.29
C SER A 260 5.30 12.06 -45.40
N SER A 261 5.23 13.37 -45.09
CA SER A 261 6.38 14.28 -45.15
C SER A 261 7.24 14.26 -43.90
N ASP A 262 6.62 14.14 -42.73
CA ASP A 262 7.29 14.17 -41.42
C ASP A 262 7.09 12.87 -40.64
N PHE A 263 6.31 11.91 -41.17
CA PHE A 263 5.98 10.62 -40.56
C PHE A 263 5.23 10.74 -39.22
N TYR A 264 4.55 11.86 -39.00
CA TYR A 264 3.70 12.11 -37.83
C TYR A 264 2.22 12.19 -38.23
N MET A 265 1.35 12.13 -37.21
CA MET A 265 -0.07 12.41 -37.32
C MET A 265 -0.39 13.83 -36.84
N ASN A 266 -1.16 14.56 -37.63
CA ASN A 266 -1.64 15.90 -37.32
C ASN A 266 -2.75 15.88 -36.25
N GLN A 267 -2.67 16.76 -35.26
CA GLN A 267 -3.63 16.87 -34.15
C GLN A 267 -4.75 17.88 -34.43
N ALA A 268 -5.38 17.81 -35.61
CA ALA A 268 -6.33 18.83 -36.06
C ALA A 268 -7.70 18.81 -35.33
N LEU A 269 -7.92 17.87 -34.40
CA LEU A 269 -9.20 17.65 -33.71
C LEU A 269 -9.04 17.83 -32.20
N SER A 270 -10.04 18.43 -31.58
CA SER A 270 -10.13 18.47 -30.11
C SER A 270 -10.44 17.06 -29.60
N VAL A 271 -9.49 16.49 -28.85
CA VAL A 271 -9.64 15.20 -28.19
C VAL A 271 -10.49 15.39 -26.92
N PRO A 272 -11.57 14.60 -26.72
CA PRO A 272 -12.42 14.74 -25.54
C PRO A 272 -11.67 14.31 -24.27
N LEU A 273 -12.02 14.89 -23.12
CA LEU A 273 -11.48 14.47 -21.81
C LEU A 273 -12.02 13.11 -21.34
N ASN A 274 -13.13 12.65 -21.92
CA ASN A 274 -13.73 11.36 -21.62
C ASN A 274 -13.47 10.40 -22.78
N SER A 275 -13.07 9.17 -22.46
CA SER A 275 -12.95 8.10 -23.43
C SER A 275 -14.31 7.88 -24.12
N PRO A 276 -14.34 7.74 -25.46
CA PRO A 276 -15.56 7.44 -26.20
C PRO A 276 -16.00 5.97 -26.09
N TYR A 277 -15.23 5.11 -25.41
CA TYR A 277 -15.45 3.68 -25.38
C TYR A 277 -16.16 3.24 -24.09
N SER A 278 -17.36 2.68 -24.22
CA SER A 278 -18.13 2.21 -23.07
C SER A 278 -17.58 0.92 -22.44
N GLN A 279 -16.69 0.22 -23.14
CA GLN A 279 -16.03 -1.01 -22.67
C GLN A 279 -15.01 -0.74 -21.57
N ASP A 280 -14.40 0.45 -21.57
CA ASP A 280 -13.50 0.91 -20.51
C ASP A 280 -13.64 2.42 -20.35
N PRO A 281 -14.66 2.89 -19.59
CA PRO A 281 -14.94 4.31 -19.44
C PRO A 281 -13.86 4.99 -18.61
N GLN A 282 -13.14 5.92 -19.23
CA GLN A 282 -12.05 6.68 -18.60
C GLN A 282 -12.27 8.19 -18.72
N SER A 283 -11.75 8.95 -17.76
CA SER A 283 -11.81 10.41 -17.73
C SER A 283 -10.47 10.98 -17.26
N VAL A 284 -9.98 12.00 -17.95
CA VAL A 284 -8.74 12.69 -17.59
C VAL A 284 -8.99 14.18 -17.35
N SER A 285 -8.12 14.83 -16.58
CA SER A 285 -8.18 16.27 -16.33
C SER A 285 -7.62 17.11 -17.47
N SER A 286 -6.76 16.53 -18.32
CA SER A 286 -6.14 17.19 -19.48
C SER A 286 -5.70 16.18 -20.55
N ILE A 287 -5.59 16.61 -21.79
CA ILE A 287 -5.00 15.84 -22.90
C ILE A 287 -3.57 16.33 -23.16
N GLY A 288 -2.61 15.40 -23.27
CA GLY A 288 -1.22 15.72 -23.57
C GLY A 288 -1.03 16.34 -24.95
N VAL A 289 0.00 17.18 -25.10
CA VAL A 289 0.27 17.95 -26.33
C VAL A 289 0.66 17.12 -27.56
N ASP A 290 0.97 15.84 -27.37
CA ASP A 290 1.33 14.92 -28.44
C ASP A 290 0.23 13.90 -28.75
N VAL A 291 -0.89 13.93 -28.02
CA VAL A 291 -2.02 13.00 -28.19
C VAL A 291 -2.83 13.39 -29.42
N VAL A 292 -3.10 12.41 -30.28
CA VAL A 292 -3.92 12.53 -31.49
C VAL A 292 -5.37 12.19 -31.22
N ASP A 293 -5.64 11.06 -30.56
CA ASP A 293 -7.00 10.63 -30.18
C ASP A 293 -6.96 9.48 -29.16
N TRP A 294 -8.14 9.04 -28.73
CA TRP A 294 -8.36 7.83 -27.94
C TRP A 294 -8.40 6.57 -28.82
N VAL A 295 -7.84 5.48 -28.31
CA VAL A 295 -8.00 4.12 -28.84
C VAL A 295 -8.48 3.18 -27.75
N LEU A 296 -9.20 2.12 -28.14
CA LEU A 296 -9.53 1.01 -27.26
C LEU A 296 -8.71 -0.20 -27.67
N LEU A 297 -7.93 -0.71 -26.73
CA LEU A 297 -7.22 -1.97 -26.85
C LEU A 297 -8.10 -3.09 -26.31
N GLU A 298 -8.19 -4.21 -27.03
CA GLU A 298 -8.79 -5.44 -26.52
C GLU A 298 -7.77 -6.58 -26.60
N LEU A 299 -7.60 -7.31 -25.51
CA LEU A 299 -6.96 -8.61 -25.54
C LEU A 299 -8.01 -9.66 -25.83
N ARG A 300 -7.80 -10.45 -26.87
CA ARG A 300 -8.69 -11.56 -27.26
C ARG A 300 -7.99 -12.90 -27.09
N SER A 301 -8.75 -13.92 -26.74
CA SER A 301 -8.20 -15.25 -26.53
C SER A 301 -7.54 -15.81 -27.79
N ALA A 302 -6.37 -16.43 -27.64
CA ALA A 302 -5.73 -17.18 -28.73
C ALA A 302 -6.57 -18.39 -29.18
N GLU A 303 -7.35 -19.00 -28.27
CA GLU A 303 -8.19 -20.17 -28.56
C GLU A 303 -9.48 -19.79 -29.31
N ASP A 304 -10.03 -18.61 -28.99
CA ASP A 304 -11.26 -18.07 -29.60
C ASP A 304 -11.13 -16.54 -29.77
N LYS A 305 -10.88 -16.12 -31.02
CA LYS A 305 -10.70 -14.72 -31.41
C LYS A 305 -11.95 -13.84 -31.22
N SER A 306 -13.11 -14.43 -30.92
CA SER A 306 -14.33 -13.70 -30.60
C SER A 306 -14.42 -13.36 -29.11
N ARG A 307 -13.76 -14.13 -28.24
CA ARG A 307 -13.75 -13.96 -26.79
C ARG A 307 -12.81 -12.84 -26.39
N ILE A 308 -13.38 -11.74 -25.89
CA ILE A 308 -12.65 -10.62 -25.28
C ILE A 308 -12.28 -11.01 -23.86
N ILE A 309 -11.01 -10.87 -23.51
CA ILE A 309 -10.48 -11.17 -22.18
C ILE A 309 -10.41 -9.89 -21.35
N SER A 310 -9.91 -8.81 -21.95
CA SER A 310 -9.86 -7.50 -21.30
C SER A 310 -9.92 -6.38 -22.34
N SER A 311 -10.34 -5.20 -21.91
CA SER A 311 -10.43 -3.99 -22.74
C SER A 311 -9.90 -2.80 -21.97
N ARG A 312 -9.14 -1.93 -22.64
CA ARG A 312 -8.51 -0.76 -22.01
C ARG A 312 -8.43 0.43 -22.96
N SER A 313 -8.92 1.58 -22.52
CA SER A 313 -8.80 2.87 -23.19
C SER A 313 -7.38 3.40 -23.02
N ALA A 314 -6.83 3.92 -24.10
CA ALA A 314 -5.46 4.41 -24.17
C ALA A 314 -5.35 5.62 -25.10
N PHE A 315 -4.22 6.33 -25.02
CA PHE A 315 -3.92 7.43 -25.92
C PHE A 315 -3.09 6.97 -27.12
N LEU A 316 -3.37 7.53 -28.28
CA LEU A 316 -2.55 7.44 -29.48
C LEU A 316 -1.76 8.73 -29.64
N LEU A 317 -0.44 8.64 -29.68
CA LEU A 317 0.46 9.78 -29.89
C LEU A 317 0.70 10.06 -31.37
N LYS A 318 1.14 11.29 -31.68
CA LYS A 318 1.43 11.75 -33.05
C LYS A 318 2.45 10.90 -33.79
N ASP A 319 3.35 10.22 -33.08
CA ASP A 319 4.38 9.35 -33.65
C ASP A 319 3.91 7.89 -33.84
N GLY A 320 2.61 7.67 -33.63
CA GLY A 320 1.92 6.38 -33.73
C GLY A 320 1.95 5.55 -32.44
N THR A 321 2.70 5.95 -31.42
CA THR A 321 2.83 5.16 -30.18
C THR A 321 1.51 5.14 -29.41
N ILE A 322 1.12 3.97 -28.92
CA ILE A 322 0.00 3.82 -27.98
C ILE A 322 0.56 3.85 -26.56
N VAL A 323 0.01 4.71 -25.72
CA VAL A 323 0.44 4.94 -24.34
C VAL A 323 -0.75 4.98 -23.38
N ASP A 324 -0.45 4.79 -22.10
CA ASP A 324 -1.38 4.90 -20.99
C ASP A 324 -1.88 6.36 -20.82
N LEU A 325 -2.77 6.57 -19.85
CA LEU A 325 -3.44 7.84 -19.60
C LEU A 325 -2.52 8.93 -19.03
N ASP A 326 -1.28 8.58 -18.66
CA ASP A 326 -0.23 9.53 -18.33
C ASP A 326 0.41 10.16 -19.58
N GLY A 327 0.14 9.63 -20.77
CA GLY A 327 0.70 10.08 -22.04
C GLY A 327 2.12 9.61 -22.33
N THR A 328 2.70 8.74 -21.49
CA THR A 328 4.10 8.31 -21.60
C THR A 328 4.34 6.82 -21.40
N SER A 329 3.65 6.19 -20.45
CA SER A 329 3.88 4.79 -20.10
C SER A 329 3.26 3.87 -21.15
N PRO A 330 3.84 2.68 -21.41
CA PRO A 330 3.15 1.65 -22.18
C PRO A 330 1.84 1.22 -21.52
N VAL A 331 0.91 0.68 -22.30
CA VAL A 331 -0.36 0.18 -21.76
C VAL A 331 -0.17 -1.20 -21.19
N THR A 332 -0.44 -1.37 -19.89
CA THR A 332 -0.43 -2.67 -19.20
C THR A 332 -1.83 -3.25 -19.06
N PHE A 333 -1.96 -4.58 -19.17
CA PHE A 333 -3.14 -5.37 -18.85
C PHE A 333 -2.82 -6.36 -17.74
N ASP A 334 -3.59 -6.35 -16.66
CA ASP A 334 -3.50 -7.38 -15.61
C ASP A 334 -4.32 -8.61 -16.03
N THR A 335 -3.68 -9.50 -16.78
CA THR A 335 -4.29 -10.68 -17.38
C THR A 335 -3.32 -11.84 -17.36
N PRO A 336 -3.82 -13.10 -17.29
CA PRO A 336 -2.99 -14.31 -17.39
C PRO A 336 -1.87 -14.20 -18.42
N ASN A 337 -0.68 -14.69 -18.11
CA ASN A 337 0.47 -14.72 -19.02
C ASN A 337 0.32 -15.87 -20.03
N ILE A 338 -0.71 -15.75 -20.87
CA ILE A 338 -1.00 -16.64 -21.99
C ILE A 338 -0.94 -15.84 -23.29
N ARG A 339 -1.17 -16.50 -24.42
CA ARG A 339 -1.13 -15.86 -25.73
C ARG A 339 -2.46 -15.18 -26.07
N TYR A 340 -2.38 -13.98 -26.65
CA TYR A 340 -3.55 -13.18 -27.03
C TYR A 340 -3.44 -12.65 -28.45
N TYR A 341 -4.58 -12.32 -29.05
CA TYR A 341 -4.62 -11.38 -30.18
C TYR A 341 -4.91 -9.97 -29.65
N LEU A 342 -4.09 -9.01 -30.05
CA LEU A 342 -4.34 -7.59 -29.75
C LEU A 342 -5.27 -7.02 -30.80
N VAL A 343 -6.38 -6.41 -30.37
CA VAL A 343 -7.25 -5.62 -31.23
C VAL A 343 -7.14 -4.15 -30.85
N VAL A 344 -6.97 -3.29 -31.84
CA VAL A 344 -7.00 -1.83 -31.66
C VAL A 344 -8.22 -1.28 -32.36
N LYS A 345 -9.06 -0.56 -31.61
CA LYS A 345 -10.25 0.12 -32.10
C LYS A 345 -10.05 1.62 -32.02
N HIS A 346 -10.50 2.30 -33.06
CA HIS A 346 -10.59 3.75 -33.10
C HIS A 346 -12.01 4.15 -33.48
N ARG A 347 -12.59 5.19 -32.85
CA ARG A 347 -13.98 5.61 -33.05
C ARG A 347 -14.40 5.88 -34.51
N ASN A 348 -13.43 6.27 -35.35
CA ASN A 348 -13.65 6.62 -36.77
C ASN A 348 -12.92 5.71 -37.77
N HIS A 349 -12.28 4.61 -37.33
CA HIS A 349 -11.59 3.67 -38.22
C HIS A 349 -12.02 2.23 -37.94
N LEU A 350 -11.83 1.34 -38.92
CA LEU A 350 -12.05 -0.09 -38.72
C LEU A 350 -11.08 -0.63 -37.67
N ALA A 351 -11.59 -1.54 -36.84
CA ALA A 351 -10.77 -2.26 -35.88
C ALA A 351 -9.73 -3.11 -36.62
N ILE A 352 -8.50 -3.12 -36.12
CA ILE A 352 -7.44 -4.01 -36.60
C ILE A 352 -7.08 -5.02 -35.54
N MET A 353 -6.65 -6.21 -35.95
CA MET A 353 -6.20 -7.28 -35.08
C MET A 353 -4.77 -7.66 -35.46
N SER A 354 -3.93 -8.00 -34.48
CA SER A 354 -2.60 -8.54 -34.74
C SER A 354 -2.68 -9.79 -35.61
N ASN A 355 -1.74 -9.93 -36.57
CA ASN A 355 -1.69 -11.11 -37.44
C ASN A 355 -1.21 -12.36 -36.69
N TYR A 356 -0.42 -12.15 -35.64
CA TYR A 356 0.11 -13.20 -34.75
C TYR A 356 -0.36 -12.96 -33.32
N GLU A 357 -0.31 -14.03 -32.55
CA GLU A 357 -0.47 -13.96 -31.10
C GLU A 357 0.67 -13.14 -30.49
N ILE A 358 0.36 -12.36 -29.47
CA ILE A 358 1.32 -11.66 -28.62
C ILE A 358 1.53 -12.45 -27.33
N ASP A 359 2.76 -12.43 -26.83
CA ASP A 359 3.27 -13.12 -25.64
C ASP A 359 3.63 -12.16 -24.49
#